data_AF-A0A562IK38-F1
#
_entry.id   AF-A0A562IK38-F1
#
_cell.length_a   1.000
_cell.length_b   1.000
_cell.length_c   1.000
_cell.angle_alpha   90.00
_cell.angle_beta   90.00
_cell.angle_gamma   90.00
#
_symmetry.space_group_name_H-M   'P 1'
#
loop_
_entity.id
_entity.type
_entity.pdbx_description
1 polymer ?
#
loop_
_entity_poly.entity_id
_entity_poly.type
_entity_poly.pdbx_seq_one_letter_code
_entity_poly.pdbx_strand_id
1 'polypeptide(L)'
;MRVSVSWLREYVDLPVDLPAADLEQALIDLGIEVESVVDLRATVTGPLVVGEVLEIEELTGFKKPIRFCRVDVGAANGTGEPQEIVCGARNFAPGDRVVVILPGGVLPGNFAIGARRTYGRNSNGMICSAKELGLGDDHSGIIVLPEDTPAKPGDDARPVVGLDDVVVELEITPDRGYALSVRGIARELAHALGVPFRDPGLVPVPGGTAEPAYPVEVRDTVGCDRFTARMVRGIDPTAATPGWMQQRLTVAGIRSISLAVDITNYVMLELGQPMHAFDADRISGPLVVRRADPGEKVTTLDGVARTLTAEDMVICDDTGPVSLAAVMGGETSEVVASTTNVLFEAAHWDPVMVGRTARRHRLFSEAAKRWERGVDPAMSLVAIERAVRLLTEHAGGTIGDEVLDIDHVRPRTPVSIPADLPTRRVGVPYSPERVVSLLEQVGCTVTRGVDRMGEDPGSAGVAAGGAEVLTVVPPTWRPDLTDPADLVEEVVRLDGYDRVPSVLPTAPRGGG
;
A
#
# COMPACT_ATOMS: atom_id res chain seq x y z
N MET A 1 6.42 -5.48 -3.93
CA MET A 1 5.82 -4.21 -3.45
C MET A 1 6.68 -3.10 -4.02
N ARG A 2 6.07 -2.09 -4.67
CA ARG A 2 6.81 -0.96 -5.25
C ARG A 2 6.57 0.29 -4.40
N VAL A 3 7.63 0.99 -4.03
CA VAL A 3 7.56 2.21 -3.22
C VAL A 3 8.58 3.24 -3.68
N SER A 4 8.20 4.51 -3.62
CA SER A 4 9.05 5.62 -4.01
C SER A 4 9.87 6.11 -2.80
N VAL A 5 11.14 6.46 -3.03
CA VAL A 5 12.05 6.91 -1.97
C VAL A 5 11.63 8.28 -1.44
N SER A 6 11.09 9.16 -2.27
CA SER A 6 10.54 10.44 -1.80
C SER A 6 9.38 10.25 -0.81
N TRP A 7 8.52 9.25 -1.01
CA TRP A 7 7.42 8.97 -0.10
C TRP A 7 7.92 8.38 1.23
N LEU A 8 8.91 7.49 1.19
CA LEU A 8 9.57 7.01 2.41
C LEU A 8 10.16 8.17 3.23
N ARG A 9 10.80 9.15 2.57
CA ARG A 9 11.42 10.32 3.21
C ARG A 9 10.46 11.19 4.02
N GLU A 10 9.15 11.10 3.76
CA GLU A 10 8.16 11.81 4.59
C GLU A 10 8.14 11.26 6.02
N TYR A 11 8.38 9.95 6.18
CA TYR A 11 8.29 9.25 7.46
C TYR A 11 9.64 8.87 8.06
N VAL A 12 10.70 8.77 7.26
CA VAL A 12 12.04 8.43 7.74
C VAL A 12 13.09 9.41 7.22
N ASP A 13 13.97 9.88 8.11
CA ASP A 13 15.02 10.85 7.78
C ASP A 13 16.20 10.22 7.00
N LEU A 14 15.92 9.71 5.81
CA LEU A 14 16.96 9.17 4.93
C LEU A 14 17.94 10.28 4.53
N PRO A 15 19.26 10.02 4.52
CA PRO A 15 20.24 10.98 4.02
C PRO A 15 19.89 11.45 2.60
N VAL A 16 20.05 12.76 2.37
CA VAL A 16 19.71 13.39 1.08
C VAL A 16 20.49 12.75 -0.07
N ASP A 17 21.78 12.49 0.17
CA ASP A 17 22.71 11.91 -0.79
C ASP A 17 22.87 10.39 -0.65
N LEU A 18 21.91 9.70 -0.01
CA LEU A 18 21.94 8.23 0.15
C LEU A 18 22.03 7.56 -1.24
N PRO A 19 23.15 6.88 -1.57
CA PRO A 19 23.27 6.17 -2.83
C PRO A 19 22.27 5.02 -2.92
N ALA A 20 21.77 4.75 -4.13
CA ALA A 20 20.84 3.65 -4.39
C ALA A 20 21.38 2.29 -3.90
N ALA A 21 22.68 2.04 -4.07
CA ALA A 21 23.34 0.82 -3.63
C ALA A 21 23.39 0.68 -2.10
N ASP A 22 23.55 1.79 -1.37
CA ASP A 22 23.56 1.75 0.10
C ASP A 22 22.14 1.55 0.66
N LEU A 23 21.13 2.11 -0.01
CA LEU A 23 19.72 1.83 0.30
C LEU A 23 19.37 0.35 0.07
N GLU A 24 19.80 -0.20 -1.07
CA GLU A 24 19.64 -1.62 -1.40
C GLU A 24 20.30 -2.52 -0.34
N GLN A 25 21.56 -2.24 -0.01
CA GLN A 25 22.29 -3.01 1.00
C GLN A 25 21.62 -2.94 2.37
N ALA A 26 21.14 -1.77 2.80
CA ALA A 26 20.45 -1.62 4.08
C ALA A 26 19.18 -2.47 4.17
N LEU A 27 18.43 -2.62 3.07
CA LEU A 27 17.24 -3.48 3.01
C LEU A 27 17.62 -4.96 3.02
N ILE A 28 18.66 -5.35 2.27
CA ILE A 28 19.17 -6.73 2.24
C ILE A 28 19.66 -7.17 3.62
N ASP A 29 20.40 -6.32 4.33
CA ASP A 29 20.92 -6.60 5.66
C ASP A 29 19.79 -6.82 6.69
N LEU A 30 18.61 -6.23 6.45
CA LEU A 30 17.40 -6.44 7.24
C LEU A 30 16.63 -7.71 6.86
N GLY A 31 17.08 -8.46 5.87
CA GLY A 31 16.39 -9.63 5.34
C GLY A 31 15.23 -9.30 4.40
N ILE A 32 15.17 -8.09 3.84
CA ILE A 32 14.18 -7.68 2.85
C ILE A 32 14.80 -7.84 1.46
N GLU A 33 14.23 -8.73 0.65
CA GLU A 33 14.70 -8.96 -0.71
C GLU A 33 14.35 -7.77 -1.62
N VAL A 34 15.37 -7.23 -2.28
CA VAL A 34 15.23 -6.13 -3.24
C VAL A 34 15.28 -6.71 -4.64
N GLU A 35 14.17 -6.62 -5.37
CA GLU A 35 14.09 -7.07 -6.75
C GLU A 35 14.73 -6.05 -7.70
N SER A 36 14.51 -4.75 -7.46
CA SER A 36 15.16 -3.69 -8.21
C SER A 36 15.18 -2.36 -7.48
N VAL A 37 16.19 -1.54 -7.79
CA VAL A 37 16.24 -0.10 -7.48
C VAL A 37 16.39 0.67 -8.78
N VAL A 38 15.38 1.44 -9.15
CA VAL A 38 15.32 2.15 -10.42
C VAL A 38 15.28 3.65 -10.19
N ASP A 39 16.31 4.36 -10.66
CA ASP A 39 16.26 5.83 -10.76
C ASP A 39 15.45 6.22 -11.99
N LEU A 40 14.21 6.65 -11.78
CA LEU A 40 13.30 7.00 -12.87
C LEU A 40 13.77 8.23 -13.66
N ARG A 41 14.70 9.03 -13.12
CA ARG A 41 15.27 10.19 -13.83
C ARG A 41 16.04 9.80 -15.07
N ALA A 42 16.61 8.59 -15.06
CA ALA A 42 17.44 8.07 -16.13
C ALA A 42 16.64 7.29 -17.20
N THR A 43 15.37 6.94 -16.96
CA THR A 43 14.60 6.06 -17.85
C THR A 43 14.12 6.75 -19.11
N VAL A 44 13.94 8.08 -19.06
CA VAL A 44 13.58 8.93 -20.20
C VAL A 44 14.61 10.04 -20.36
N THR A 45 15.23 10.11 -21.53
CA THR A 45 16.21 11.17 -21.85
C THR A 45 15.67 12.13 -22.89
N GLY A 46 16.23 13.35 -22.96
CA GLY A 46 15.81 14.40 -23.87
C GLY A 46 14.51 15.11 -23.44
N PRO A 47 13.86 15.85 -24.36
CA PRO A 47 12.77 16.76 -24.05
C PRO A 47 11.44 16.03 -23.80
N LEU A 48 11.16 15.76 -22.52
CA LEU A 48 9.87 15.32 -22.01
C LEU A 48 9.21 16.49 -21.29
N VAL A 49 8.10 16.99 -21.81
CA VAL A 49 7.48 18.24 -21.34
C VAL A 49 5.98 18.12 -21.18
N VAL A 50 5.42 19.00 -20.36
CA VAL A 50 3.97 19.20 -20.30
C VAL A 50 3.52 19.90 -21.58
N GLY A 51 2.41 19.46 -22.17
CA GLY A 51 1.77 20.13 -23.28
C GLY A 51 0.27 20.32 -23.04
N GLU A 52 -0.33 21.29 -23.71
CA GLU A 52 -1.78 21.53 -23.68
C GLU A 52 -2.37 21.29 -25.06
N VAL A 53 -3.40 20.45 -25.13
CA VAL A 53 -4.02 20.09 -26.41
C VAL A 53 -4.90 21.25 -26.87
N LEU A 54 -4.52 21.95 -27.94
CA LEU A 54 -5.28 23.10 -28.45
C LEU A 54 -6.38 22.67 -29.41
N GLU A 55 -6.06 21.76 -30.34
CA GLU A 55 -6.95 21.33 -31.40
C GLU A 55 -6.81 19.82 -31.65
N ILE A 56 -7.93 19.16 -31.97
CA ILE A 56 -7.99 17.75 -32.36
C ILE A 56 -8.74 17.64 -33.69
N GLU A 57 -8.08 17.12 -34.73
CA GLU A 57 -8.66 16.69 -36.00
C GLU A 57 -8.77 15.16 -36.01
N GLU A 58 -9.97 14.60 -36.17
CA GLU A 58 -10.17 13.15 -36.35
C GLU A 58 -9.84 12.76 -37.80
N LEU A 59 -8.82 11.94 -37.99
CA LEU A 59 -8.40 11.44 -39.30
C LEU A 59 -9.27 10.25 -39.72
N THR A 60 -9.98 10.39 -40.82
CA THR A 60 -10.87 9.36 -41.36
C THR A 60 -10.17 8.45 -42.39
N GLY A 61 -10.74 7.27 -42.64
CA GLY A 61 -10.22 6.33 -43.65
C GLY A 61 -9.23 5.27 -43.13
N PHE A 62 -9.03 5.18 -41.82
CA PHE A 62 -8.18 4.15 -41.19
C PHE A 62 -8.98 3.17 -40.34
N LYS A 63 -8.41 1.98 -40.08
CA LYS A 63 -9.07 0.92 -39.28
C LYS A 63 -9.28 1.30 -37.81
N LYS A 64 -8.42 2.16 -37.28
CA LYS A 64 -8.51 2.69 -35.91
C LYS A 64 -8.81 4.19 -35.98
N PRO A 65 -9.53 4.76 -35.00
CA PRO A 65 -9.60 6.20 -34.82
C PRO A 65 -8.18 6.75 -34.60
N ILE A 66 -7.80 7.76 -35.37
CA ILE A 66 -6.51 8.43 -35.27
C ILE A 66 -6.78 9.92 -35.19
N ARG A 67 -6.14 10.59 -34.23
CA ARG A 67 -6.25 12.03 -34.02
C ARG A 67 -4.98 12.73 -34.44
N PHE A 68 -5.12 13.82 -35.17
CA PHE A 68 -4.07 14.79 -35.42
C PHE A 68 -4.26 15.97 -34.49
N CYS A 69 -3.29 16.21 -33.62
CA CYS A 69 -3.40 17.18 -32.53
C CYS A 69 -2.41 18.33 -32.76
N ARG A 70 -2.85 19.55 -32.44
CA ARG A 70 -1.93 20.68 -32.21
C ARG A 70 -1.80 20.88 -30.72
N VAL A 71 -0.58 20.75 -30.21
CA VAL A 71 -0.29 20.74 -28.77
C VAL A 71 0.64 21.90 -28.46
N ASP A 72 0.22 22.82 -27.58
CA ASP A 72 1.12 23.83 -27.04
C ASP A 72 2.18 23.14 -26.18
N VAL A 73 3.45 23.39 -26.46
CA VAL A 73 4.60 22.88 -25.69
C VAL A 73 5.51 24.04 -25.26
N GLY A 74 4.96 25.25 -25.19
CA GLY A 74 5.70 26.47 -24.95
C GLY A 74 6.88 26.61 -25.91
N ALA A 75 8.01 27.08 -25.38
CA ALA A 75 9.25 27.22 -26.15
C ALA A 75 10.07 25.92 -26.26
N ALA A 76 9.59 24.78 -25.72
CA ALA A 76 10.38 23.54 -25.63
C ALA A 76 10.75 22.94 -26.99
N ASN A 77 9.99 23.25 -28.05
CA ASN A 77 10.32 22.86 -29.42
C ASN A 77 11.28 23.84 -30.14
N GLY A 78 11.72 24.91 -29.47
CA GLY A 78 12.61 25.93 -30.01
C GLY A 78 11.94 26.95 -30.95
N THR A 79 10.64 26.82 -31.23
CA THR A 79 9.89 27.71 -32.14
C THR A 79 8.80 28.52 -31.43
N GLY A 80 8.23 27.99 -30.35
CA GLY A 80 7.08 28.60 -29.67
C GLY A 80 5.74 28.35 -30.38
N GLU A 81 5.74 27.68 -31.53
CA GLU A 81 4.52 27.30 -32.26
C GLU A 81 3.96 25.96 -31.73
N PRO A 82 2.64 25.71 -31.83
CA PRO A 82 2.07 24.43 -31.44
C PRO A 82 2.68 23.24 -32.19
N GLN A 83 2.97 22.18 -31.45
CA GLN A 83 3.53 20.94 -31.97
C GLN A 83 2.45 20.10 -32.65
N GLU A 84 2.73 19.66 -33.89
CA GLU A 84 1.90 18.70 -34.61
C GLU A 84 2.18 17.27 -34.15
N ILE A 85 1.20 16.58 -33.57
CA ILE A 85 1.37 15.21 -33.04
C ILE A 85 0.18 14.33 -33.45
N VAL A 86 0.48 13.13 -33.97
CA VAL A 86 -0.54 12.11 -34.24
C VAL A 86 -0.67 11.19 -33.03
N CYS A 87 -1.88 11.06 -32.48
CA CYS A 87 -2.20 10.24 -31.32
C CYS A 87 -3.39 9.30 -31.59
N GLY A 88 -3.35 8.09 -31.07
CA GLY A 88 -4.43 7.11 -31.18
C GLY A 88 -5.33 7.02 -29.95
N ALA A 89 -4.96 7.67 -28.84
CA ALA A 89 -5.71 7.64 -27.60
C ALA A 89 -6.98 8.50 -27.68
N ARG A 90 -7.97 8.20 -26.82
CA ARG A 90 -9.28 8.87 -26.82
C ARG A 90 -9.68 9.48 -25.48
N ASN A 91 -8.89 9.27 -24.44
CA ASN A 91 -9.15 9.71 -23.08
C ASN A 91 -8.77 11.18 -22.83
N PHE A 92 -8.72 12.01 -23.88
CA PHE A 92 -8.37 13.43 -23.79
C PHE A 92 -9.17 14.27 -24.80
N ALA A 93 -9.26 15.57 -24.52
CA ALA A 93 -9.99 16.60 -25.25
C ALA A 93 -9.15 17.90 -25.38
N PRO A 94 -9.56 18.86 -26.23
CA PRO A 94 -8.95 20.18 -26.24
C PRO A 94 -9.07 20.85 -24.86
N GLY A 95 -7.98 21.49 -24.41
CA GLY A 95 -7.82 22.07 -23.07
C GLY A 95 -7.06 21.17 -22.09
N ASP A 96 -7.00 19.86 -22.36
CA ASP A 96 -6.31 18.93 -21.46
C ASP A 96 -4.80 19.13 -21.48
N ARG A 97 -4.19 19.09 -20.29
CA ARG A 97 -2.75 18.99 -20.13
C ARG A 97 -2.31 17.53 -20.25
N VAL A 98 -1.29 17.29 -21.06
CA VAL A 98 -0.79 15.95 -21.39
C VAL A 98 0.74 15.93 -21.33
N VAL A 99 1.32 14.73 -21.35
CA VAL A 99 2.76 14.54 -21.33
C VAL A 99 3.27 14.30 -22.74
N VAL A 100 4.19 15.14 -23.22
CA VAL A 100 4.70 15.11 -24.58
C VAL A 100 6.20 14.83 -24.58
N ILE A 101 6.63 13.86 -25.37
CA ILE A 101 8.04 13.69 -25.71
C ILE A 101 8.30 14.24 -27.11
N LEU A 102 9.23 15.19 -27.20
CA LEU A 102 9.60 15.87 -28.43
C LEU A 102 10.75 15.13 -29.16
N PRO A 103 10.98 15.41 -30.46
CA PRO A 103 12.11 14.86 -31.20
C PRO A 103 13.44 15.08 -30.47
N GLY A 104 14.28 14.04 -30.44
CA GLY A 104 15.50 13.99 -29.64
C GLY A 104 15.32 13.37 -28.26
N GLY A 105 14.08 13.09 -27.84
CA GLY A 105 13.79 12.29 -26.66
C GLY A 105 13.99 10.79 -26.89
N VAL A 106 14.28 10.05 -25.83
CA VAL A 106 14.40 8.58 -25.86
C VAL A 106 13.59 8.01 -24.69
N LEU A 107 12.62 7.16 -25.02
CA LEU A 107 11.80 6.43 -24.07
C LEU A 107 12.47 5.11 -23.62
N PRO A 108 11.99 4.48 -22.52
CA PRO A 108 12.37 3.14 -22.11
C PRO A 108 12.43 2.14 -23.27
N GLY A 109 13.40 1.24 -23.23
CA GLY A 109 13.67 0.31 -24.34
C GLY A 109 14.46 0.94 -25.50
N ASN A 110 15.12 2.09 -25.26
CA ASN A 110 15.92 2.81 -26.25
C ASN A 110 15.11 3.26 -27.48
N PHE A 111 13.86 3.68 -27.26
CA PHE A 111 12.96 4.10 -28.32
C PHE A 111 13.12 5.60 -28.60
N ALA A 112 13.93 5.92 -29.61
CA ALA A 112 14.20 7.30 -30.01
C ALA A 112 13.00 7.96 -30.70
N ILE A 113 12.68 9.17 -30.26
CA ILE A 113 11.59 9.99 -30.78
C ILE A 113 12.13 10.94 -31.83
N GLY A 114 11.45 10.98 -32.98
CA GLY A 114 11.78 11.85 -34.10
C GLY A 114 10.55 12.32 -34.85
N ALA A 115 10.77 13.20 -35.83
CA ALA A 115 9.73 13.60 -36.76
C ALA A 115 9.46 12.48 -37.77
N ARG A 116 8.20 12.03 -37.85
CA ARG A 116 7.79 11.00 -38.81
C ARG A 116 6.51 11.39 -39.52
N ARG A 117 6.40 11.02 -40.79
CA ARG A 117 5.14 11.14 -41.53
C ARG A 117 4.31 9.89 -41.30
N THR A 118 3.13 10.03 -40.75
CA THR A 118 2.21 8.93 -40.44
C THR A 118 0.76 9.37 -40.67
N TYR A 119 -0.07 8.45 -41.15
CA TYR A 119 -1.49 8.72 -41.45
C TYR A 119 -1.72 9.99 -42.32
N GLY A 120 -0.78 10.29 -43.22
CA GLY A 120 -0.86 11.46 -44.13
C GLY A 120 -0.44 12.80 -43.52
N ARG A 121 -0.14 12.86 -42.21
CA ARG A 121 0.30 14.05 -41.47
C ARG A 121 1.75 13.90 -40.99
N ASN A 122 2.39 15.02 -40.65
CA ASN A 122 3.67 15.00 -39.92
C ASN A 122 3.38 14.87 -38.42
N SER A 123 4.11 14.00 -37.72
CA SER A 123 4.04 13.86 -36.27
C SER A 123 5.42 14.14 -35.72
N ASN A 124 5.55 15.26 -35.02
CA ASN A 124 6.81 15.77 -34.50
C ASN A 124 6.89 15.49 -32.99
N GLY A 125 6.90 14.21 -32.61
CA GLY A 125 6.83 13.79 -31.22
C GLY A 125 5.71 12.81 -30.95
N MET A 126 5.41 12.61 -29.67
CA MET A 126 4.44 11.65 -29.16
C MET A 126 3.83 12.15 -27.84
N ILE A 127 2.52 11.95 -27.68
CA ILE A 127 1.85 12.11 -26.37
C ILE A 127 1.95 10.76 -25.65
N CYS A 128 2.45 10.75 -24.41
CA CYS A 128 2.89 9.55 -23.71
C CYS A 128 1.82 8.96 -22.79
N SER A 129 1.78 7.64 -22.72
CA SER A 129 1.10 6.84 -21.69
C SER A 129 2.03 6.49 -20.52
N ALA A 130 1.45 6.09 -19.38
CA ALA A 130 2.21 5.63 -18.22
C ALA A 130 3.12 4.44 -18.56
N LYS A 131 2.64 3.52 -19.42
CA LYS A 131 3.42 2.38 -19.90
C LYS A 131 4.59 2.77 -20.78
N GLU A 132 4.41 3.74 -21.68
CA GLU A 132 5.52 4.23 -22.52
C GLU A 132 6.61 4.91 -21.69
N LEU A 133 6.25 5.51 -20.55
CA LEU A 133 7.21 6.08 -19.60
C LEU A 133 7.80 5.06 -18.61
N GLY A 134 7.34 3.81 -18.62
CA GLY A 134 7.79 2.76 -17.69
C GLY A 134 7.25 2.91 -16.27
N LEU A 135 6.17 3.66 -16.07
CA LEU A 135 5.56 3.89 -14.76
C LEU A 135 4.65 2.74 -14.31
N GLY A 136 4.05 2.00 -15.26
CA GLY A 136 3.21 0.83 -14.97
C GLY A 136 2.68 0.16 -16.24
N ASP A 137 1.81 -0.84 -16.10
CA ASP A 137 1.29 -1.63 -17.23
C ASP A 137 0.03 -1.06 -17.90
N ASP A 138 -0.48 0.07 -17.41
CA ASP A 138 -1.68 0.70 -17.95
C ASP A 138 -1.45 1.18 -19.40
N HIS A 139 -2.33 0.70 -20.28
CA HIS A 139 -2.32 0.97 -21.72
C HIS A 139 -3.68 1.45 -22.21
N SER A 140 -4.56 1.87 -21.30
CA SER A 140 -5.91 2.35 -21.62
C SER A 140 -5.93 3.70 -22.33
N GLY A 141 -4.87 4.50 -22.19
CA GLY A 141 -4.78 5.84 -22.78
C GLY A 141 -3.43 6.52 -22.53
N ILE A 142 -3.39 7.82 -22.85
CA ILE A 142 -2.25 8.70 -22.51
C ILE A 142 -2.39 9.26 -21.09
N ILE A 143 -1.31 9.83 -20.55
CA ILE A 143 -1.36 10.58 -19.30
C ILE A 143 -2.04 11.93 -19.57
N VAL A 144 -3.17 12.14 -18.89
CA VAL A 144 -3.83 13.44 -18.77
C VAL A 144 -3.57 13.95 -17.36
N LEU A 145 -2.96 15.12 -17.26
CA LEU A 145 -2.59 15.73 -15.99
C LEU A 145 -3.83 16.43 -15.39
N PRO A 146 -4.05 16.31 -14.08
CA PRO A 146 -5.10 17.07 -13.39
C PRO A 146 -5.00 18.58 -13.63
N GLU A 147 -6.14 19.27 -13.70
CA GLU A 147 -6.19 20.72 -13.98
C GLU A 147 -5.40 21.57 -12.96
N ASP A 148 -5.34 21.11 -11.71
CA ASP A 148 -4.62 21.75 -10.61
C ASP A 148 -3.10 21.51 -10.64
N THR A 149 -2.60 20.73 -11.61
CA THR A 149 -1.17 20.50 -11.79
C THR A 149 -0.46 21.84 -12.04
N PRO A 150 0.53 22.23 -11.21
CA PRO A 150 1.13 23.57 -11.27
C PRO A 150 1.99 23.80 -12.52
N ALA A 151 2.37 22.73 -13.22
CA ALA A 151 3.20 22.80 -14.42
C ALA A 151 2.45 23.35 -15.64
N LYS A 152 3.15 24.15 -16.44
CA LYS A 152 2.65 24.84 -17.64
C LYS A 152 3.18 24.17 -18.91
N PRO A 153 2.55 24.42 -20.07
CA PRO A 153 3.09 23.97 -21.35
C PRO A 153 4.57 24.35 -21.54
N GLY A 154 5.40 23.35 -21.81
CA GLY A 154 6.84 23.45 -21.98
C GLY A 154 7.69 23.18 -20.74
N ASP A 155 7.10 23.14 -19.54
CA ASP A 155 7.80 22.72 -18.32
C ASP A 155 8.20 21.24 -18.40
N ASP A 156 9.29 20.84 -17.71
CA ASP A 156 9.69 19.42 -17.62
C ASP A 156 8.55 18.62 -16.98
N ALA A 157 8.12 17.55 -17.64
CA ALA A 157 7.04 16.72 -17.12
C ALA A 157 7.49 15.75 -16.03
N ARG A 158 8.79 15.45 -15.90
CA ARG A 158 9.28 14.41 -14.96
C ARG A 158 8.79 14.60 -13.52
N PRO A 159 8.81 15.82 -12.93
CA PRO A 159 8.34 16.04 -11.57
C PRO A 159 6.85 15.78 -11.37
N VAL A 160 6.02 16.00 -12.39
CA VAL A 160 4.56 15.84 -12.29
C VAL A 160 4.08 14.43 -12.64
N VAL A 161 4.92 13.62 -13.28
CA VAL A 161 4.61 12.20 -13.57
C VAL A 161 5.36 11.22 -12.66
N GLY A 162 6.20 11.72 -11.76
CA GLY A 162 7.01 10.90 -10.86
C GLY A 162 8.19 10.19 -11.51
N LEU A 163 8.72 10.75 -12.59
CA LEU A 163 10.01 10.32 -13.15
C LEU A 163 11.19 11.05 -12.49
N ASP A 164 10.95 11.80 -11.41
CA ASP A 164 11.96 12.52 -10.64
C ASP A 164 12.30 11.84 -9.31
N ASP A 165 12.03 10.54 -9.18
CA ASP A 165 12.24 9.76 -7.97
C ASP A 165 13.02 8.46 -8.21
N VAL A 166 13.49 7.87 -7.11
CA VAL A 166 14.00 6.49 -7.08
C VAL A 166 12.88 5.58 -6.59
N VAL A 167 12.66 4.48 -7.29
CA VAL A 167 11.67 3.46 -6.92
C VAL A 167 12.37 2.19 -6.52
N VAL A 168 11.93 1.63 -5.40
CA VAL A 168 12.40 0.34 -4.90
C VAL A 168 11.29 -0.68 -5.05
N GLU A 169 11.64 -1.83 -5.62
CA GLU A 169 10.77 -3.00 -5.71
C GLU A 169 11.26 -4.09 -4.75
N LEU A 170 10.36 -4.53 -3.87
CA LEU A 170 10.66 -5.39 -2.74
C LEU A 170 9.84 -6.68 -2.80
N GLU A 171 10.47 -7.82 -2.57
CA GLU A 171 9.77 -9.07 -2.30
C GLU A 171 9.69 -9.29 -0.79
N ILE A 172 8.47 -9.12 -0.27
CA ILE A 172 8.22 -9.20 1.18
C ILE A 172 7.89 -10.65 1.54
N THR A 173 8.62 -11.21 2.50
CA THR A 173 8.37 -12.55 3.02
C THR A 173 7.02 -12.62 3.76
N PRO A 174 6.35 -13.80 3.80
CA PRO A 174 5.00 -13.91 4.38
C PRO A 174 4.88 -13.55 5.87
N ASP A 175 5.95 -13.69 6.64
CA ASP A 175 6.04 -13.32 8.07
C ASP A 175 6.06 -11.80 8.30
N ARG A 176 6.40 -11.01 7.27
CA ARG A 176 6.58 -9.55 7.38
C ARG A 176 5.42 -8.78 6.78
N GLY A 177 4.18 -9.18 7.09
CA GLY A 177 2.97 -8.51 6.58
C GLY A 177 2.98 -6.99 6.77
N TYR A 178 3.49 -6.51 7.92
CA TYR A 178 3.64 -5.08 8.22
C TYR A 178 4.50 -4.31 7.20
N ALA A 179 5.48 -4.97 6.57
CA ALA A 179 6.35 -4.39 5.55
C ALA A 179 5.68 -4.24 4.17
N LEU A 180 4.41 -4.65 4.00
CA LEU A 180 3.59 -4.36 2.81
C LEU A 180 3.02 -2.92 2.81
N SER A 181 3.73 -1.98 3.43
CA SER A 181 3.33 -0.57 3.59
C SER A 181 4.53 0.36 3.69
N VAL A 182 4.32 1.64 3.32
CA VAL A 182 5.31 2.70 3.50
C VAL A 182 5.68 2.83 4.98
N ARG A 183 4.69 2.80 5.88
CA ARG A 183 4.89 2.78 7.33
C ARG A 183 5.86 1.67 7.76
N GLY A 184 5.67 0.45 7.28
CA GLY A 184 6.50 -0.70 7.62
C GLY A 184 7.93 -0.59 7.11
N ILE A 185 8.10 -0.24 5.83
CA ILE A 185 9.43 -0.09 5.22
C ILE A 185 10.19 1.10 5.82
N ALA A 186 9.53 2.23 6.06
CA ALA A 186 10.14 3.38 6.71
C ALA A 186 10.63 3.07 8.12
N ARG A 187 9.87 2.28 8.89
CA ARG A 187 10.28 1.80 10.22
C ARG A 187 11.53 0.92 10.14
N GLU A 188 11.55 -0.04 9.21
CA GLU A 188 12.70 -0.94 9.02
C GLU A 188 13.96 -0.16 8.60
N LEU A 189 13.85 0.76 7.63
CA LEU A 189 14.96 1.62 7.21
C LEU A 189 15.49 2.51 8.34
N ALA A 190 14.60 3.01 9.20
CA ALA A 190 15.01 3.79 10.36
C ALA A 190 15.89 2.96 11.33
N HIS A 191 15.58 1.67 11.50
CA HIS A 191 16.40 0.76 12.29
C HIS A 191 17.75 0.50 11.64
N ALA A 192 17.80 0.17 10.35
CA ALA A 192 19.07 -0.13 9.66
C ALA A 192 20.02 1.08 9.62
N LEU A 193 19.48 2.27 9.37
CA LEU A 193 20.28 3.48 9.18
C LEU A 193 20.49 4.27 10.49
N GLY A 194 19.81 3.89 11.57
CA GLY A 194 19.88 4.60 12.86
C GLY A 194 19.36 6.04 12.77
N VAL A 195 18.33 6.28 11.95
CA VAL A 195 17.75 7.61 11.70
C VAL A 195 16.35 7.73 12.30
N PRO A 196 15.86 8.96 12.59
CA PRO A 196 14.52 9.15 13.12
C PRO A 196 13.40 8.62 12.21
N PHE A 197 12.39 8.03 12.84
CA PHE A 197 11.12 7.60 12.22
C PHE A 197 9.96 8.38 12.82
N ARG A 198 9.08 8.88 11.95
CA ARG A 198 7.81 9.55 12.27
C ARG A 198 6.67 8.61 11.90
N ASP A 199 6.18 7.86 12.87
CA ASP A 199 5.14 6.86 12.61
C ASP A 199 3.79 7.54 12.27
N PRO A 200 3.29 7.41 11.01
CA PRO A 200 1.97 7.94 10.66
C PRO A 200 0.83 7.23 11.40
N GLY A 201 1.09 6.08 12.02
CA GLY A 201 0.15 5.33 12.85
C GLY A 201 -0.06 5.88 14.26
N LEU A 202 0.70 6.87 14.71
CA LEU A 202 0.60 7.44 16.07
C LEU A 202 -0.21 8.75 16.15
N VAL A 203 -0.94 9.08 15.09
CA VAL A 203 -1.79 10.28 15.05
C VAL A 203 -2.99 10.09 16.00
N PRO A 204 -3.32 11.08 16.85
CA PRO A 204 -4.53 11.02 17.67
C PRO A 204 -5.79 10.96 16.81
N VAL A 205 -6.67 10.02 17.10
CA VAL A 205 -7.94 9.81 16.39
C VAL A 205 -9.11 9.71 17.37
N PRO A 206 -10.32 10.13 16.97
CA PRO A 206 -11.50 9.91 17.77
C PRO A 206 -11.76 8.41 17.96
N GLY A 207 -12.18 8.01 19.16
CA GLY A 207 -12.68 6.65 19.43
C GLY A 207 -14.12 6.46 18.94
N GLY A 208 -14.64 5.24 19.06
CA GLY A 208 -16.02 4.93 18.73
C GLY A 208 -17.06 5.71 19.54
N THR A 209 -18.15 6.09 18.90
CA THR A 209 -19.31 6.75 19.51
C THR A 209 -20.42 5.74 19.84
N ALA A 210 -21.29 6.09 20.78
CA ALA A 210 -22.41 5.23 21.18
C ALA A 210 -23.43 4.99 20.04
N GLU A 211 -23.66 6.00 19.21
CA GLU A 211 -24.54 5.92 18.05
C GLU A 211 -23.69 6.13 16.78
N PRO A 212 -23.48 5.09 15.94
CA PRO A 212 -22.74 5.24 14.70
C PRO A 212 -23.60 5.89 13.61
N ALA A 213 -22.95 6.54 12.63
CA ALA A 213 -23.65 7.16 11.49
C ALA A 213 -24.41 6.16 10.61
N TYR A 214 -24.01 4.89 10.64
CA TYR A 214 -24.63 3.78 9.91
C TYR A 214 -24.66 2.54 10.81
N PRO A 215 -25.79 1.80 10.90
CA PRO A 215 -25.88 0.62 11.74
C PRO A 215 -25.09 -0.56 11.15
N VAL A 216 -24.20 -1.13 11.96
CA VAL A 216 -23.39 -2.30 11.59
C VAL A 216 -23.41 -3.32 12.73
N GLU A 217 -23.59 -4.59 12.38
CA GLU A 217 -23.53 -5.73 13.30
C GLU A 217 -22.41 -6.68 12.86
N VAL A 218 -21.52 -7.05 13.79
CA VAL A 218 -20.52 -8.11 13.55
C VAL A 218 -20.95 -9.37 14.30
N ARG A 219 -21.39 -10.40 13.56
CA ARG A 219 -21.87 -11.67 14.13
C ARG A 219 -20.78 -12.69 14.38
N ASP A 220 -19.73 -12.67 13.56
CA ASP A 220 -18.55 -13.52 13.75
C ASP A 220 -17.34 -12.66 14.12
N THR A 221 -17.15 -12.46 15.43
CA THR A 221 -16.05 -11.70 16.00
C THR A 221 -14.73 -12.47 16.01
N VAL A 222 -14.70 -13.72 15.54
CA VAL A 222 -13.46 -14.48 15.32
C VAL A 222 -12.95 -14.22 13.90
N GLY A 223 -13.85 -14.20 12.91
CA GLY A 223 -13.52 -13.87 11.53
C GLY A 223 -13.22 -12.38 11.32
N CYS A 224 -13.85 -11.51 12.11
CA CYS A 224 -13.68 -10.06 12.10
C CYS A 224 -13.68 -9.54 13.54
N ASP A 225 -12.52 -9.42 14.17
CA ASP A 225 -12.41 -8.96 15.55
C ASP A 225 -12.34 -7.44 15.68
N ARG A 226 -12.17 -6.69 14.59
CA ARG A 226 -12.37 -5.23 14.56
C ARG A 226 -13.05 -4.75 13.31
N PHE A 227 -14.04 -3.87 13.44
CA PHE A 227 -14.71 -3.23 12.33
C PHE A 227 -14.96 -1.75 12.64
N THR A 228 -14.34 -0.86 11.87
CA THR A 228 -14.58 0.58 11.98
C THR A 228 -15.22 1.13 10.72
N ALA A 229 -16.07 2.14 10.90
CA ALA A 229 -16.68 2.84 9.78
C ALA A 229 -16.95 4.30 10.11
N ARG A 230 -16.90 5.14 9.08
CA ARG A 230 -17.25 6.56 9.18
C ARG A 230 -17.82 7.09 7.87
N MET A 231 -18.86 7.92 7.99
CA MET A 231 -19.57 8.46 6.85
C MET A 231 -19.17 9.90 6.55
N VAL A 232 -18.98 10.21 5.26
CA VAL A 232 -18.85 11.56 4.72
C VAL A 232 -20.04 11.83 3.81
N ARG A 233 -20.76 12.92 4.05
CA ARG A 233 -22.00 13.24 3.32
C ARG A 233 -21.86 14.45 2.42
N GLY A 234 -22.46 14.38 1.23
CA GLY A 234 -22.51 15.48 0.27
C GLY A 234 -21.15 15.85 -0.33
N ILE A 235 -20.32 14.87 -0.67
CA ILE A 235 -19.08 15.11 -1.42
C ILE A 235 -19.41 15.55 -2.85
N ASP A 236 -18.48 16.26 -3.49
CA ASP A 236 -18.51 16.48 -4.93
C ASP A 236 -18.14 15.17 -5.67
N PRO A 237 -19.10 14.54 -6.39
CA PRO A 237 -18.83 13.28 -7.10
C PRO A 237 -17.92 13.46 -8.32
N THR A 238 -17.67 14.70 -8.75
CA THR A 238 -16.81 15.04 -9.89
C THR A 238 -15.38 15.37 -9.50
N ALA A 239 -15.08 15.40 -8.19
CA ALA A 239 -13.75 15.69 -7.68
C ALA A 239 -12.73 14.66 -8.17
N ALA A 240 -11.64 15.16 -8.78
CA ALA A 240 -10.55 14.34 -9.25
C ALA A 240 -9.59 13.97 -8.11
N THR A 241 -8.92 12.82 -8.24
CA THR A 241 -7.80 12.45 -7.39
C THR A 241 -6.66 13.47 -7.57
N PRO A 242 -6.07 14.04 -6.50
CA PRO A 242 -4.99 15.00 -6.65
C PRO A 242 -3.75 14.36 -7.28
N GLY A 243 -3.00 15.13 -8.07
CA GLY A 243 -1.90 14.60 -8.90
C GLY A 243 -0.82 13.83 -8.12
N TRP A 244 -0.45 14.32 -6.92
CA TRP A 244 0.54 13.66 -6.07
C TRP A 244 0.10 12.25 -5.62
N MET A 245 -1.20 12.04 -5.41
CA MET A 245 -1.75 10.73 -5.01
C MET A 245 -1.81 9.80 -6.22
N GLN A 246 -2.27 10.29 -7.37
CA GLN A 246 -2.27 9.51 -8.62
C GLN A 246 -0.85 9.03 -8.98
N GLN A 247 0.15 9.89 -8.82
CA GLN A 247 1.56 9.58 -9.05
C GLN A 247 2.03 8.44 -8.14
N ARG A 248 1.79 8.54 -6.82
CA ARG A 248 2.17 7.49 -5.86
C ARG A 248 1.50 6.16 -6.14
N LEU A 249 0.20 6.17 -6.45
CA LEU A 249 -0.54 4.97 -6.83
C LEU A 249 0.06 4.34 -8.10
N THR A 250 0.30 5.15 -9.13
CA THR A 250 0.87 4.69 -10.41
C THR A 250 2.24 4.04 -10.21
N VAL A 251 3.13 4.68 -9.45
CA VAL A 251 4.45 4.14 -9.11
C VAL A 251 4.34 2.81 -8.35
N ALA A 252 3.36 2.69 -7.45
CA ALA A 252 3.06 1.45 -6.74
C ALA A 252 2.39 0.37 -7.61
N GLY A 253 2.12 0.66 -8.89
CA GLY A 253 1.44 -0.25 -9.82
C GLY A 253 -0.09 -0.26 -9.70
N ILE A 254 -0.68 0.71 -9.01
CA ILE A 254 -2.13 0.85 -8.84
C ILE A 254 -2.66 1.91 -9.79
N ARG A 255 -3.66 1.54 -10.59
CA ARG A 255 -4.38 2.45 -11.48
C ARG A 255 -5.36 3.31 -10.68
N SER A 256 -5.33 4.62 -10.93
CA SER A 256 -6.32 5.57 -10.40
C SER A 256 -7.70 5.36 -11.06
N ILE A 257 -8.76 5.41 -10.27
CA ILE A 257 -10.14 5.13 -10.71
C ILE A 257 -11.08 6.27 -10.34
N SER A 258 -11.19 6.57 -9.05
CA SER A 258 -12.01 7.65 -8.51
C SER A 258 -11.42 8.06 -7.16
N LEU A 259 -11.67 9.30 -6.73
CA LEU A 259 -11.05 9.82 -5.50
C LEU A 259 -11.30 8.93 -4.28
N ALA A 260 -12.53 8.45 -4.06
CA ALA A 260 -12.83 7.59 -2.92
C ALA A 260 -12.07 6.26 -2.96
N VAL A 261 -12.03 5.59 -4.13
CA VAL A 261 -11.28 4.35 -4.32
C VAL A 261 -9.77 4.58 -4.19
N ASP A 262 -9.27 5.65 -4.78
CA ASP A 262 -7.86 6.01 -4.77
C ASP A 262 -7.38 6.33 -3.36
N ILE A 263 -8.20 7.01 -2.54
CA ILE A 263 -7.93 7.20 -1.11
C ILE A 263 -7.80 5.85 -0.39
N THR A 264 -8.71 4.90 -0.61
CA THR A 264 -8.59 3.58 0.06
C THR A 264 -7.32 2.83 -0.33
N ASN A 265 -6.93 2.88 -1.61
CA ASN A 265 -5.69 2.27 -2.09
C ASN A 265 -4.45 3.00 -1.55
N TYR A 266 -4.50 4.33 -1.50
CA TYR A 266 -3.43 5.17 -1.00
C TYR A 266 -3.17 4.90 0.48
N VAL A 267 -4.22 4.89 1.31
CA VAL A 267 -4.10 4.64 2.76
C VAL A 267 -3.66 3.20 3.04
N MET A 268 -4.10 2.23 2.23
CA MET A 268 -3.59 0.85 2.30
C MET A 268 -2.08 0.77 2.07
N LEU A 269 -1.56 1.50 1.08
CA LEU A 269 -0.12 1.57 0.83
C LEU A 269 0.62 2.36 1.92
N GLU A 270 0.06 3.48 2.38
CA GLU A 270 0.65 4.35 3.39
C GLU A 270 0.80 3.64 4.74
N LEU A 271 -0.31 3.07 5.25
CA LEU A 271 -0.42 2.55 6.62
C LEU A 271 -0.40 1.02 6.71
N GLY A 272 -0.65 0.32 5.60
CA GLY A 272 -0.79 -1.14 5.57
C GLY A 272 -2.20 -1.65 5.88
N GLN A 273 -3.17 -0.77 6.08
CA GLN A 273 -4.56 -1.10 6.37
C GLN A 273 -5.41 -1.07 5.10
N PRO A 274 -5.81 -2.22 4.53
CA PRO A 274 -6.76 -2.19 3.43
C PRO A 274 -8.10 -1.62 3.89
N MET A 275 -8.77 -0.91 2.99
CA MET A 275 -10.03 -0.21 3.26
C MET A 275 -11.03 -0.46 2.12
N HIS A 276 -12.30 -0.17 2.39
CA HIS A 276 -13.33 -0.13 1.38
C HIS A 276 -14.17 1.16 1.49
N ALA A 277 -14.76 1.56 0.38
CA ALA A 277 -15.68 2.69 0.31
C ALA A 277 -17.00 2.20 -0.28
N PHE A 278 -18.07 2.33 0.49
CA PHE A 278 -19.42 2.05 0.02
C PHE A 278 -20.11 3.34 -0.43
N ASP A 279 -20.95 3.23 -1.46
CA ASP A 279 -21.99 4.24 -1.69
C ASP A 279 -23.11 4.04 -0.65
N ALA A 280 -23.21 4.98 0.30
CA ALA A 280 -24.14 4.88 1.41
C ALA A 280 -25.61 4.93 0.97
N ASP A 281 -25.90 5.53 -0.18
CA ASP A 281 -27.25 5.62 -0.73
C ASP A 281 -27.68 4.33 -1.45
N ARG A 282 -26.73 3.42 -1.69
CA ARG A 282 -26.97 2.13 -2.36
C ARG A 282 -27.06 0.93 -1.40
N ILE A 283 -26.71 1.12 -0.12
CA ILE A 283 -26.86 0.09 0.91
C ILE A 283 -28.29 0.10 1.44
N SER A 284 -28.92 -1.09 1.53
CA SER A 284 -30.28 -1.24 2.07
C SER A 284 -30.25 -1.78 3.50
N GLY A 285 -30.67 -0.97 4.47
CA GLY A 285 -30.75 -1.39 5.87
C GLY A 285 -29.39 -1.53 6.55
N PRO A 286 -29.29 -2.23 7.70
CA PRO A 286 -28.03 -2.37 8.42
C PRO A 286 -27.03 -3.28 7.71
N LEU A 287 -25.73 -2.97 7.86
CA LEU A 287 -24.68 -3.89 7.44
C LEU A 287 -24.50 -5.01 8.46
N VAL A 288 -24.37 -6.24 7.99
CA VAL A 288 -24.16 -7.42 8.82
C VAL A 288 -22.92 -8.17 8.34
N VAL A 289 -21.91 -8.26 9.20
CA VAL A 289 -20.70 -9.05 8.96
C VAL A 289 -20.88 -10.45 9.52
N ARG A 290 -20.95 -11.46 8.65
CA ARG A 290 -21.25 -12.85 9.02
C ARG A 290 -20.67 -13.88 8.06
N ARG A 291 -20.66 -15.15 8.47
CA ARG A 291 -20.31 -16.25 7.57
C ARG A 291 -21.36 -16.37 6.49
N ALA A 292 -20.93 -16.74 5.29
CA ALA A 292 -21.84 -17.00 4.20
C ALA A 292 -22.66 -18.27 4.48
N ASP A 293 -23.90 -18.30 4.01
CA ASP A 293 -24.67 -19.53 3.99
C ASP A 293 -24.13 -20.46 2.88
N PRO A 294 -24.10 -21.79 3.08
CA PRO A 294 -23.65 -22.70 2.02
C PRO A 294 -24.45 -22.53 0.73
N GLY A 295 -23.75 -22.25 -0.38
CA GLY A 295 -24.38 -22.05 -1.69
C GLY A 295 -24.92 -20.63 -1.93
N GLU A 296 -24.76 -19.72 -0.96
CA GLU A 296 -25.03 -18.30 -1.13
C GLU A 296 -24.19 -17.72 -2.28
N LYS A 297 -24.67 -16.65 -2.92
CA LYS A 297 -24.01 -16.08 -4.09
C LYS A 297 -23.73 -14.59 -3.91
N VAL A 298 -22.61 -14.16 -4.47
CA VAL A 298 -22.24 -12.74 -4.57
C VAL A 298 -21.63 -12.48 -5.95
N THR A 299 -21.98 -11.35 -6.56
CA THR A 299 -21.31 -10.86 -7.78
C THR A 299 -20.29 -9.82 -7.38
N THR A 300 -19.02 -10.10 -7.60
CA THR A 300 -17.91 -9.18 -7.27
C THR A 300 -17.73 -8.10 -8.33
N LEU A 301 -16.93 -7.06 -8.03
CA LEU A 301 -16.67 -5.91 -8.93
C LEU A 301 -16.13 -6.28 -10.33
N ASP A 302 -15.60 -7.48 -10.50
CA ASP A 302 -15.18 -8.03 -11.80
C ASP A 302 -16.34 -8.60 -12.63
N GLY A 303 -17.58 -8.49 -12.15
CA GLY A 303 -18.80 -9.02 -12.77
C GLY A 303 -18.95 -10.53 -12.65
N VAL A 304 -18.10 -11.21 -11.87
CA VAL A 304 -18.13 -12.67 -11.73
C VAL A 304 -19.04 -13.07 -10.57
N ALA A 305 -20.03 -13.91 -10.86
CA ALA A 305 -20.88 -14.53 -9.85
C ALA A 305 -20.15 -15.69 -9.16
N ARG A 306 -20.04 -15.63 -7.83
CA ARG A 306 -19.30 -16.57 -6.99
C ARG A 306 -20.27 -17.34 -6.10
N THR A 307 -20.03 -18.64 -5.94
CA THR A 307 -20.81 -19.48 -5.02
C THR A 307 -20.00 -19.71 -3.76
N LEU A 308 -20.59 -19.37 -2.62
CA LEU A 308 -19.93 -19.29 -1.32
C LEU A 308 -20.11 -20.56 -0.51
N THR A 309 -19.25 -20.69 0.50
CA THR A 309 -19.20 -21.76 1.48
C THR A 309 -19.30 -21.16 2.89
N ALA A 310 -19.63 -21.96 3.89
CA ALA A 310 -19.69 -21.50 5.29
C ALA A 310 -18.34 -21.02 5.86
N GLU A 311 -17.23 -21.24 5.16
CA GLU A 311 -15.92 -20.70 5.53
C GLU A 311 -15.70 -19.27 5.01
N ASP A 312 -16.47 -18.84 4.01
CA ASP A 312 -16.36 -17.49 3.45
C ASP A 312 -17.00 -16.46 4.40
N MET A 313 -16.38 -15.28 4.45
CA MET A 313 -16.86 -14.14 5.21
C MET A 313 -17.51 -13.13 4.26
N VAL A 314 -18.68 -12.60 4.63
CA VAL A 314 -19.42 -11.64 3.82
C VAL A 314 -19.84 -10.45 4.65
N ILE A 315 -19.96 -9.31 3.97
CA ILE A 315 -20.72 -8.17 4.45
C ILE A 315 -22.05 -8.18 3.69
N CYS A 316 -23.14 -8.16 4.43
CA CYS A 316 -24.50 -8.19 3.88
C CYS A 316 -25.24 -6.92 4.21
N ASP A 317 -26.22 -6.60 3.39
CA ASP A 317 -27.31 -5.68 3.71
C ASP A 317 -28.65 -6.45 3.66
N ASP A 318 -29.79 -5.76 3.68
CA ASP A 318 -31.13 -6.38 3.62
C ASP A 318 -31.38 -7.17 2.31
N THR A 319 -30.58 -6.95 1.27
CA THR A 319 -30.70 -7.63 -0.03
C THR A 319 -29.84 -8.89 -0.12
N GLY A 320 -28.89 -9.08 0.80
CA GLY A 320 -27.96 -10.22 0.80
C GLY A 320 -26.49 -9.77 0.81
N PRO A 321 -25.55 -10.62 0.39
CA PRO A 321 -24.13 -10.27 0.34
C PRO A 321 -23.85 -9.15 -0.65
N VAL A 322 -23.22 -8.10 -0.14
CA VAL A 322 -22.74 -6.94 -0.91
C VAL A 322 -21.21 -6.89 -1.00
N SER A 323 -20.51 -7.77 -0.28
CA SER A 323 -19.05 -7.91 -0.35
C SER A 323 -18.59 -9.31 0.04
N LEU A 324 -17.60 -9.84 -0.67
CA LEU A 324 -16.79 -10.95 -0.19
C LEU A 324 -15.70 -10.38 0.70
N ALA A 325 -15.95 -10.38 2.00
CA ALA A 325 -15.16 -9.67 2.99
C ALA A 325 -13.67 -10.02 2.89
N ALA A 326 -12.83 -8.99 3.09
CA ALA A 326 -11.37 -9.04 2.99
C ALA A 326 -10.78 -9.36 1.60
N VAL A 327 -11.59 -9.68 0.60
CA VAL A 327 -11.10 -10.13 -0.71
C VAL A 327 -11.51 -9.18 -1.83
N MET A 328 -12.81 -8.94 -2.01
CA MET A 328 -13.32 -8.07 -3.07
C MET A 328 -14.75 -7.58 -2.76
N GLY A 329 -15.01 -6.30 -3.01
CA GLY A 329 -16.34 -5.72 -2.92
C GLY A 329 -17.32 -6.35 -3.92
N GLY A 330 -18.62 -6.17 -3.67
CA GLY A 330 -19.69 -6.50 -4.60
C GLY A 330 -20.11 -5.29 -5.43
N GLU A 331 -20.71 -5.56 -6.59
CA GLU A 331 -21.14 -4.55 -7.57
C GLU A 331 -22.30 -3.65 -7.06
N THR A 332 -23.11 -4.18 -6.14
CA THR A 332 -24.37 -3.54 -5.72
C THR A 332 -24.18 -2.31 -4.83
N SER A 333 -23.08 -2.25 -4.09
CA SER A 333 -22.77 -1.18 -3.12
C SER A 333 -21.54 -0.33 -3.52
N GLU A 334 -21.01 -0.52 -4.72
CA GLU A 334 -19.83 0.19 -5.22
C GLU A 334 -20.09 1.69 -5.37
N VAL A 335 -19.05 2.49 -5.10
CA VAL A 335 -19.01 3.91 -5.47
C VAL A 335 -19.15 4.06 -6.99
N VAL A 336 -20.07 4.93 -7.41
CA VAL A 336 -20.34 5.27 -8.81
C VAL A 336 -20.14 6.76 -9.05
N ALA A 337 -20.16 7.16 -10.33
CA ALA A 337 -19.96 8.56 -10.74
C ALA A 337 -20.97 9.56 -10.15
N SER A 338 -22.07 9.09 -9.54
CA SER A 338 -23.08 9.93 -8.88
C SER A 338 -23.04 9.85 -7.34
N THR A 339 -22.12 9.10 -6.74
CA THR A 339 -22.06 8.90 -5.29
C THR A 339 -21.72 10.20 -4.57
N THR A 340 -22.60 10.63 -3.67
CA THR A 340 -22.38 11.84 -2.85
C THR A 340 -22.23 11.54 -1.36
N ASN A 341 -22.65 10.35 -0.92
CA ASN A 341 -22.52 9.90 0.47
C ASN A 341 -21.62 8.66 0.50
N VAL A 342 -20.46 8.76 1.14
CA VAL A 342 -19.48 7.67 1.20
C VAL A 342 -19.39 7.16 2.63
N LEU A 343 -19.52 5.84 2.79
CA LEU A 343 -19.22 5.15 4.04
C LEU A 343 -17.88 4.41 3.89
N PHE A 344 -16.84 4.89 4.58
CA PHE A 344 -15.56 4.20 4.63
C PHE A 344 -15.60 3.06 5.64
N GLU A 345 -14.94 1.96 5.29
CA GLU A 345 -14.71 0.77 6.10
C GLU A 345 -13.20 0.55 6.30
N ALA A 346 -12.79 0.28 7.54
CA ALA A 346 -11.53 -0.38 7.83
C ALA A 346 -11.75 -1.52 8.83
N ALA A 347 -11.45 -2.75 8.44
CA ALA A 347 -11.66 -3.93 9.27
C ALA A 347 -10.37 -4.73 9.50
N HIS A 348 -10.36 -5.53 10.56
CA HIS A 348 -9.33 -6.51 10.86
C HIS A 348 -9.95 -7.92 10.78
N TRP A 349 -9.39 -8.74 9.90
CA TRP A 349 -9.92 -10.06 9.55
C TRP A 349 -8.94 -11.16 9.95
N ASP A 350 -9.47 -12.34 10.25
CA ASP A 350 -8.67 -13.54 10.51
C ASP A 350 -7.81 -13.91 9.28
N PRO A 351 -6.46 -13.90 9.39
CA PRO A 351 -5.56 -14.13 8.25
C PRO A 351 -5.76 -15.51 7.58
N VAL A 352 -6.08 -16.54 8.37
CA VAL A 352 -6.28 -17.91 7.87
C VAL A 352 -7.54 -17.99 7.00
N MET A 353 -8.62 -17.37 7.46
CA MET A 353 -9.87 -17.24 6.72
C MET A 353 -9.62 -16.53 5.39
N VAL A 354 -8.97 -15.37 5.41
CA VAL A 354 -8.71 -14.58 4.19
C VAL A 354 -7.89 -15.41 3.20
N GLY A 355 -6.81 -16.05 3.65
CA GLY A 355 -5.98 -16.88 2.80
C GLY A 355 -6.74 -18.06 2.17
N ARG A 356 -7.65 -18.70 2.89
CA ARG A 356 -8.51 -19.77 2.37
C ARG A 356 -9.50 -19.25 1.33
N THR A 357 -10.17 -18.13 1.62
CA THR A 357 -11.14 -17.47 0.73
C THR A 357 -10.51 -16.99 -0.57
N ALA A 358 -9.39 -16.29 -0.49
CA ALA A 358 -8.62 -15.83 -1.66
C ALA A 358 -8.24 -17.00 -2.59
N ARG A 359 -7.70 -18.10 -2.05
CA ARG A 359 -7.31 -19.29 -2.83
C ARG A 359 -8.52 -20.02 -3.42
N ARG A 360 -9.61 -20.18 -2.66
CA ARG A 360 -10.84 -20.84 -3.10
C ARG A 360 -11.45 -20.14 -4.31
N HIS A 361 -11.51 -18.82 -4.26
CA HIS A 361 -12.12 -17.98 -5.30
C HIS A 361 -11.13 -17.48 -6.36
N ARG A 362 -9.84 -17.82 -6.22
CA ARG A 362 -8.72 -17.38 -7.07
C ARG A 362 -8.65 -15.86 -7.19
N LEU A 363 -8.83 -15.18 -6.08
CA LEU A 363 -8.79 -13.73 -5.95
C LEU A 363 -7.62 -13.32 -5.05
N PHE A 364 -6.50 -12.96 -5.66
CA PHE A 364 -5.29 -12.51 -4.96
C PHE A 364 -5.18 -10.99 -5.05
N SER A 365 -6.12 -10.29 -4.40
CA SER A 365 -6.12 -8.82 -4.36
C SER A 365 -5.01 -8.29 -3.44
N GLU A 366 -4.64 -7.01 -3.63
CA GLU A 366 -3.71 -6.29 -2.75
C GLU A 366 -4.19 -6.30 -1.28
N ALA A 367 -5.50 -6.28 -1.08
CA ALA A 367 -6.11 -6.34 0.25
C ALA A 367 -5.97 -7.74 0.87
N ALA A 368 -6.34 -8.78 0.12
CA ALA A 368 -6.22 -10.17 0.58
C ALA A 368 -4.77 -10.55 0.90
N LYS A 369 -3.81 -10.10 0.08
CA LYS A 369 -2.36 -10.30 0.29
C LYS A 369 -1.87 -9.73 1.62
N ARG A 370 -2.43 -8.59 2.07
CA ARG A 370 -2.07 -7.97 3.35
C ARG A 370 -2.73 -8.68 4.52
N TRP A 371 -4.04 -8.89 4.46
CA TRP A 371 -4.75 -9.55 5.55
C TRP A 371 -4.29 -10.99 5.78
N GLU A 372 -3.98 -11.77 4.72
CA GLU A 372 -3.46 -13.13 4.90
C GLU A 372 -2.10 -13.19 5.61
N ARG A 373 -1.36 -12.07 5.64
CA ARG A 373 -0.04 -11.93 6.31
C ARG A 373 -0.13 -11.16 7.64
N GLY A 374 -1.34 -10.82 8.08
CA GLY A 374 -1.60 -10.06 9.31
C GLY A 374 -1.47 -8.55 9.11
N VAL A 375 -2.59 -7.86 9.28
CA VAL A 375 -2.67 -6.39 9.32
C VAL A 375 -2.68 -5.92 10.77
N ASP A 376 -2.14 -4.73 11.05
CA ASP A 376 -2.14 -4.17 12.40
C ASP A 376 -3.56 -3.74 12.83
N PRO A 377 -4.19 -4.39 13.83
CA PRO A 377 -5.55 -4.04 14.26
C PRO A 377 -5.64 -2.63 14.88
N ALA A 378 -4.52 -2.02 15.27
CA ALA A 378 -4.50 -0.66 15.79
C ALA A 378 -4.66 0.40 14.68
N MET A 379 -4.49 0.03 13.40
CA MET A 379 -4.54 0.98 12.28
C MET A 379 -5.96 1.28 11.78
N SER A 380 -6.96 0.53 12.20
CA SER A 380 -8.34 0.65 11.70
C SER A 380 -8.88 2.09 11.84
N LEU A 381 -8.88 2.67 13.05
CA LEU A 381 -9.32 4.06 13.26
C LEU A 381 -8.41 5.11 12.61
N VAL A 382 -7.10 4.87 12.60
CA VAL A 382 -6.12 5.79 11.98
C VAL A 382 -6.34 5.90 10.47
N ALA A 383 -6.60 4.77 9.82
CA ALA A 383 -6.91 4.69 8.41
C ALA A 383 -8.24 5.37 8.07
N ILE A 384 -9.28 5.17 8.88
CA ILE A 384 -10.56 5.87 8.73
C ILE A 384 -10.38 7.39 8.82
N GLU A 385 -9.70 7.89 9.85
CA GLU A 385 -9.47 9.33 10.00
C GLU A 385 -8.67 9.90 8.83
N ARG A 386 -7.63 9.19 8.38
CA ARG A 386 -6.82 9.58 7.23
C ARG A 386 -7.64 9.65 5.95
N ALA A 387 -8.46 8.64 5.68
CA ALA A 387 -9.31 8.58 4.49
C ALA A 387 -10.37 9.69 4.49
N VAL A 388 -11.02 9.91 5.62
CA VAL A 388 -12.03 10.96 5.79
C VAL A 388 -11.43 12.35 5.57
N ARG A 389 -10.26 12.63 6.16
CA ARG A 389 -9.57 13.91 5.93
C ARG A 389 -9.26 14.14 4.46
N LEU A 390 -8.64 13.16 3.79
CA LEU A 390 -8.31 13.26 2.38
C LEU A 390 -9.56 13.47 1.51
N LEU A 391 -10.66 12.78 1.80
CA LEU A 391 -11.90 12.93 1.05
C LEU A 391 -12.49 14.33 1.27
N THR A 392 -12.54 14.80 2.52
CA THR A 392 -13.07 16.15 2.82
C THR A 392 -12.22 17.28 2.26
N GLU A 393 -10.90 17.10 2.20
CA GLU A 393 -9.97 18.07 1.65
C GLU A 393 -10.16 18.23 0.14
N HIS A 394 -10.34 17.11 -0.59
CA HIS A 394 -10.33 17.10 -2.05
C HIS A 394 -11.72 17.10 -2.70
N ALA A 395 -12.77 16.61 -2.01
CA ALA A 395 -14.14 16.60 -2.52
C ALA A 395 -15.14 17.38 -1.64
N GLY A 396 -14.69 18.00 -0.55
CA GLY A 396 -15.57 18.66 0.40
C GLY A 396 -16.49 17.66 1.11
N GLY A 397 -17.76 18.03 1.29
CA GLY A 397 -18.70 17.27 2.09
C GLY A 397 -18.55 17.52 3.60
N THR A 398 -19.37 16.81 4.36
CA THR A 398 -19.52 17.02 5.81
C THR A 398 -19.34 15.71 6.56
N ILE A 399 -18.63 15.81 7.68
CA ILE A 399 -18.39 14.71 8.61
C ILE A 399 -19.16 15.01 9.88
N GLY A 400 -19.81 14.00 10.44
CA GLY A 400 -20.34 14.09 11.79
C GLY A 400 -19.35 13.57 12.82
N ASP A 401 -19.75 13.69 14.09
CA ASP A 401 -18.98 13.19 15.23
C ASP A 401 -19.07 11.66 15.35
N GLU A 402 -20.00 11.01 14.64
CA GLU A 402 -20.28 9.59 14.78
C GLU A 402 -19.18 8.72 14.15
N VAL A 403 -18.63 7.82 14.95
CA VAL A 403 -17.58 6.86 14.56
C VAL A 403 -18.01 5.49 15.02
N LEU A 404 -18.11 4.53 14.10
CA LEU A 404 -18.27 3.13 14.47
C LEU A 404 -16.88 2.55 14.79
N ASP A 405 -16.75 1.90 15.96
CA ASP A 405 -15.59 1.08 16.32
C ASP A 405 -16.06 -0.13 17.12
N ILE A 406 -16.28 -1.25 16.44
CA ILE A 406 -16.54 -2.54 17.08
C ILE A 406 -15.18 -3.20 17.28
N ASP A 407 -14.76 -3.35 18.55
CA ASP A 407 -13.43 -3.87 18.92
C ASP A 407 -13.55 -5.08 19.86
N HIS A 408 -13.18 -6.24 19.33
CA HIS A 408 -13.03 -7.53 20.01
C HIS A 408 -11.60 -8.06 19.91
N VAL A 409 -10.64 -7.22 19.53
CA VAL A 409 -9.24 -7.61 19.36
C VAL A 409 -8.69 -8.11 20.68
N ARG A 410 -8.06 -9.28 20.65
CA ARG A 410 -7.44 -9.85 21.84
C ARG A 410 -6.08 -9.20 22.10
N PRO A 411 -5.74 -8.89 23.36
CA PRO A 411 -4.40 -8.45 23.70
C PRO A 411 -3.34 -9.46 23.25
N ARG A 412 -2.17 -8.95 22.85
CA ARG A 412 -0.99 -9.76 22.53
C ARG A 412 -0.58 -10.61 23.73
N THR A 413 -0.29 -11.89 23.50
CA THR A 413 0.24 -12.77 24.54
C THR A 413 1.70 -12.42 24.79
N PRO A 414 2.13 -12.14 26.03
CA PRO A 414 3.53 -11.92 26.35
C PRO A 414 4.35 -13.20 26.15
N VAL A 415 5.57 -13.05 25.62
CA VAL A 415 6.54 -14.13 25.43
C VAL A 415 7.61 -14.05 26.51
N SER A 416 7.88 -15.17 27.20
CA SER A 416 8.94 -15.26 28.19
C SER A 416 10.21 -15.83 27.57
N ILE A 417 11.34 -15.12 27.70
CA ILE A 417 12.63 -15.50 27.12
C ILE A 417 13.76 -15.30 28.13
N PRO A 418 14.64 -16.31 28.36
CA PRO A 418 15.88 -16.09 29.10
C PRO A 418 16.75 -15.04 28.36
N ALA A 419 17.25 -14.04 29.07
CA ALA A 419 18.02 -12.95 28.46
C ALA A 419 19.28 -13.44 27.71
N ASP A 420 19.82 -14.60 28.09
CA ASP A 420 20.98 -15.23 27.46
C ASP A 420 20.63 -16.17 26.28
N LEU A 421 19.35 -16.37 25.97
CA LEU A 421 18.92 -17.29 24.91
C LEU A 421 19.48 -16.89 23.53
N PRO A 422 19.47 -15.61 23.09
CA PRO A 422 20.08 -15.23 21.82
C PRO A 422 21.56 -15.65 21.78
N THR A 423 22.33 -15.31 22.82
CA THR A 423 23.74 -15.67 22.93
C THR A 423 23.98 -17.18 22.82
N ARG A 424 23.19 -17.99 23.53
CA ARG A 424 23.31 -19.46 23.48
C ARG A 424 22.94 -20.04 22.12
N ARG A 425 22.03 -19.41 21.38
CA ARG A 425 21.53 -19.91 20.09
C ARG A 425 22.45 -19.56 18.93
N VAL A 426 22.94 -18.32 18.84
CA VAL A 426 23.80 -17.87 17.73
C VAL A 426 25.29 -17.80 18.05
N GLY A 427 25.69 -17.83 19.33
CA GLY A 427 27.11 -17.79 19.71
C GLY A 427 27.74 -16.38 19.70
N VAL A 428 26.95 -15.33 19.49
CA VAL A 428 27.38 -13.93 19.65
C VAL A 428 27.14 -13.49 21.10
N PRO A 429 28.13 -12.92 21.81
CA PRO A 429 27.97 -12.50 23.19
C PRO A 429 27.12 -11.23 23.30
N TYR A 430 25.84 -11.37 23.68
CA TYR A 430 24.96 -10.25 24.02
C TYR A 430 24.86 -10.05 25.54
N SER A 431 24.90 -8.79 25.99
CA SER A 431 24.44 -8.44 27.34
C SER A 431 22.92 -8.40 27.40
N PRO A 432 22.29 -8.62 28.57
CA PRO A 432 20.86 -8.44 28.74
C PRO A 432 20.37 -7.05 28.28
N GLU A 433 21.13 -6.00 28.55
CA GLU A 433 20.83 -4.63 28.11
C GLU A 433 20.75 -4.51 26.58
N ARG A 434 21.64 -5.18 25.86
CA ARG A 434 21.64 -5.16 24.39
C ARG A 434 20.43 -5.88 23.84
N VAL A 435 20.08 -7.05 24.41
CA VAL A 435 18.87 -7.80 24.03
C VAL A 435 17.61 -6.96 24.26
N VAL A 436 17.47 -6.35 25.44
CA VAL A 436 16.34 -5.46 25.74
C VAL A 436 16.28 -4.30 24.74
N SER A 437 17.39 -3.61 24.51
CA SER A 437 17.44 -2.47 23.58
C SER A 437 17.04 -2.85 22.15
N LEU A 438 17.46 -4.01 21.66
CA LEU A 438 17.12 -4.49 20.32
C LEU A 438 15.63 -4.87 20.21
N LEU A 439 15.07 -5.53 21.23
CA LEU A 439 13.66 -5.87 21.27
C LEU A 439 12.76 -4.63 21.39
N GLU A 440 13.18 -3.64 22.17
CA GLU A 440 12.49 -2.35 22.26
C GLU A 440 12.56 -1.57 20.93
N GLN A 441 13.68 -1.68 20.19
CA GLN A 441 13.80 -1.07 18.86
C GLN A 441 12.74 -1.62 17.89
N VAL A 442 12.50 -2.93 17.85
CA VAL A 442 11.42 -3.50 17.00
C VAL A 442 10.00 -3.20 17.50
N GLY A 443 9.88 -2.44 18.60
CA GLY A 443 8.62 -1.97 19.18
C GLY A 443 8.06 -2.85 20.29
N CYS A 444 8.80 -3.84 20.79
CA CYS A 444 8.34 -4.64 21.92
C CYS A 444 8.39 -3.83 23.22
N THR A 445 7.45 -4.10 24.13
CA THR A 445 7.56 -3.68 25.52
C THR A 445 8.22 -4.77 26.34
N VAL A 446 9.34 -4.47 26.99
CA VAL A 446 10.15 -5.48 27.70
C VAL A 446 10.13 -5.21 29.21
N THR A 447 9.76 -6.22 30.00
CA THR A 447 9.86 -6.18 31.46
C THR A 447 10.88 -7.20 31.94
N ARG A 448 11.78 -6.77 32.83
CA ARG A 448 12.79 -7.64 33.45
C ARG A 448 12.23 -8.31 34.70
N GLY A 449 12.50 -9.60 34.88
CA GLY A 449 12.05 -10.36 36.03
C GLY A 449 12.98 -11.51 36.40
N VAL A 450 12.73 -12.06 37.59
CA VAL A 450 13.28 -13.34 38.03
C VAL A 450 12.17 -14.37 37.87
N ASP A 451 12.51 -15.56 37.39
CA ASP A 451 11.55 -16.62 37.06
C ASP A 451 10.52 -16.85 38.18
N ARG A 452 9.22 -16.70 37.84
CA ARG A 452 8.08 -17.11 38.66
C ARG A 452 7.32 -18.30 38.04
N MET A 453 7.85 -18.94 36.98
CA MET A 453 7.26 -20.11 36.31
C MET A 453 7.34 -21.42 37.15
N GLY A 454 7.13 -21.31 38.45
CA GLY A 454 6.80 -22.45 39.31
C GLY A 454 5.30 -22.66 39.51
N GLU A 455 4.41 -21.73 39.09
CA GLU A 455 3.01 -21.74 39.53
C GLU A 455 1.92 -21.83 38.44
N ASP A 456 2.25 -21.75 37.14
CA ASP A 456 1.22 -21.86 36.07
C ASP A 456 1.71 -22.75 34.89
N PRO A 457 1.19 -23.99 34.72
CA PRO A 457 1.71 -24.95 33.73
C PRO A 457 1.22 -24.74 32.28
N GLY A 458 0.63 -23.59 31.95
CA GLY A 458 -0.04 -23.34 30.66
C GLY A 458 0.78 -22.58 29.61
N SER A 459 1.91 -21.97 29.99
CA SER A 459 2.73 -21.15 29.08
C SER A 459 3.87 -21.97 28.47
N ALA A 460 4.08 -21.80 27.17
CA ALA A 460 5.22 -22.34 26.44
C ALA A 460 6.52 -21.65 26.92
N GLY A 461 7.06 -22.09 28.06
CA GLY A 461 8.32 -21.58 28.59
C GLY A 461 9.39 -22.66 28.70
N VAL A 462 10.64 -22.21 28.66
CA VAL A 462 11.83 -23.05 28.85
C VAL A 462 12.28 -22.89 30.30
N ALA A 463 12.45 -23.99 31.03
CA ALA A 463 12.90 -23.96 32.43
C ALA A 463 14.27 -23.25 32.57
N ALA A 464 14.36 -22.28 33.49
CA ALA A 464 15.55 -21.43 33.65
C ALA A 464 16.58 -22.02 34.63
N GLY A 465 17.84 -22.07 34.18
CA GLY A 465 19.03 -22.30 35.01
C GLY A 465 19.54 -21.04 35.71
N GLY A 466 18.66 -20.29 36.40
CA GLY A 466 19.06 -19.13 37.24
C GLY A 466 19.43 -17.83 36.51
N ALA A 467 19.18 -17.71 35.20
CA ALA A 467 19.41 -16.48 34.41
C ALA A 467 18.24 -15.49 34.53
N GLU A 468 18.50 -14.20 34.25
CA GLU A 468 17.47 -13.16 34.12
C GLU A 468 16.45 -13.55 33.03
N VAL A 469 15.15 -13.40 33.32
CA VAL A 469 14.06 -13.71 32.41
C VAL A 469 13.39 -12.40 31.97
N LEU A 470 13.18 -12.26 30.67
CA LEU A 470 12.47 -11.15 30.08
C LEU A 470 11.04 -11.58 29.75
N THR A 471 10.08 -10.72 30.06
CA THR A 471 8.70 -10.80 29.56
C THR A 471 8.56 -9.75 28.47
N VAL A 472 8.30 -10.19 27.25
CA VAL A 472 8.30 -9.37 26.04
C VAL A 472 6.90 -9.34 25.47
N VAL A 473 6.31 -8.15 25.34
CA VAL A 473 5.01 -7.95 24.68
C VAL A 473 5.27 -7.38 23.28
N PRO A 474 5.02 -8.15 22.21
CA PRO A 474 5.17 -7.66 20.84
C PRO A 474 4.20 -6.53 20.51
N PRO A 475 4.56 -5.61 19.60
CA PRO A 475 3.65 -4.58 19.13
C PRO A 475 2.53 -5.17 18.25
N THR A 476 1.45 -4.40 18.05
CA THR A 476 0.23 -4.84 17.34
C THR A 476 0.42 -5.08 15.84
N TRP A 477 1.49 -4.56 15.22
CA TRP A 477 1.85 -4.85 13.82
C TRP A 477 2.76 -6.08 13.64
N ARG A 478 3.22 -6.73 14.72
CA ARG A 478 4.08 -7.93 14.68
C ARG A 478 3.37 -9.21 15.14
N PRO A 479 2.43 -9.76 14.34
CA PRO A 479 1.71 -10.99 14.69
C PRO A 479 2.59 -12.25 14.58
N ASP A 480 3.75 -12.11 13.94
CA ASP A 480 4.78 -13.13 13.77
C ASP A 480 5.55 -13.43 15.06
N LEU A 481 5.68 -12.47 15.98
CA LEU A 481 6.41 -12.64 17.23
C LEU A 481 5.55 -13.39 18.27
N THR A 482 5.67 -14.71 18.32
CA THR A 482 4.81 -15.57 19.15
C THR A 482 5.57 -16.47 20.12
N ASP A 483 6.85 -16.71 19.87
CA ASP A 483 7.68 -17.58 20.69
C ASP A 483 9.13 -17.06 20.86
N PRO A 484 9.93 -17.65 21.77
CA PRO A 484 11.28 -17.18 22.03
C PRO A 484 12.25 -17.25 20.84
N ALA A 485 12.03 -18.12 19.85
CA ALA A 485 12.86 -18.19 18.65
C ALA A 485 12.65 -16.97 17.76
N ASP A 486 11.42 -16.49 17.62
CA ASP A 486 11.09 -15.28 16.86
C ASP A 486 11.83 -14.06 17.46
N LEU A 487 11.85 -13.95 18.80
CA LEU A 487 12.58 -12.89 19.49
C LEU A 487 14.11 -13.00 19.33
N VAL A 488 14.63 -14.23 19.26
CA VAL A 488 16.06 -14.45 18.96
C VAL A 488 16.39 -13.99 17.54
N GLU A 489 15.52 -14.28 16.56
CA GLU A 489 15.72 -13.83 15.18
C GLU A 489 15.84 -12.30 15.12
N GLU A 490 14.95 -11.56 15.79
CA GLU A 490 14.98 -10.10 15.78
C GLU A 490 16.24 -9.51 16.40
N VAL A 491 16.75 -10.12 17.48
CA VAL A 491 18.01 -9.71 18.09
C VAL A 491 19.18 -9.90 17.12
N VAL A 492 19.23 -11.05 16.45
CA VAL A 492 20.33 -11.39 15.53
C VAL A 492 20.28 -10.52 14.29
N ARG A 493 19.09 -10.35 13.70
CA ARG A 493 18.86 -9.57 12.50
C ARG A 493 19.21 -8.10 12.67
N LEU A 494 18.77 -7.48 13.77
CA LEU A 494 19.10 -6.08 14.04
C LEU A 494 20.54 -5.84 14.49
N ASP A 495 21.21 -6.85 15.07
CA ASP A 495 22.63 -6.71 15.41
C ASP A 495 23.57 -6.98 14.22
N GLY A 496 23.10 -7.79 13.26
CA GLY A 496 23.79 -8.15 12.01
C GLY A 496 24.17 -9.63 11.96
N TYR A 497 23.71 -10.34 10.92
CA TYR A 497 24.06 -11.75 10.69
C TYR A 497 25.55 -11.97 10.42
N ASP A 498 26.26 -10.96 9.94
CA ASP A 498 27.70 -10.96 9.68
C ASP A 498 28.55 -11.20 10.95
N ARG A 499 27.98 -10.93 12.13
CA ARG A 499 28.63 -11.14 13.43
C ARG A 499 28.55 -12.58 13.93
N VAL A 500 27.71 -13.41 13.32
CA VAL A 500 27.52 -14.81 13.73
C VAL A 500 28.77 -15.62 13.38
N PRO A 501 29.44 -16.26 14.36
CA PRO A 501 30.69 -16.96 14.10
C PRO A 501 30.47 -18.26 13.31
N SER A 502 31.35 -18.53 12.34
CA SER A 502 31.40 -19.82 11.66
C SER A 502 32.16 -20.84 12.52
N VAL A 503 31.42 -21.69 13.23
CA VAL A 503 31.98 -22.74 14.10
C VAL A 503 31.50 -24.11 13.65
N LEU A 504 32.44 -25.01 13.33
CA LEU A 504 32.11 -26.38 12.95
C LEU A 504 31.53 -27.15 14.15
N PRO A 505 30.38 -27.85 14.01
CA PRO A 505 29.85 -28.67 15.08
C PRO A 505 30.78 -29.86 15.35
N THR A 506 30.97 -30.18 16.62
CA THR A 506 31.71 -31.40 17.00
C THR A 506 30.80 -32.60 16.80
N ALA A 507 31.01 -33.36 15.73
CA ALA A 507 30.27 -34.59 15.49
C ALA A 507 30.57 -35.62 16.61
N PRO A 508 29.57 -36.38 17.07
CA PRO A 508 29.82 -37.49 17.98
C PRO A 508 30.75 -38.51 17.29
N ARG A 509 31.60 -39.19 18.07
CA ARG A 509 32.45 -40.27 17.53
C ARG A 509 31.54 -41.34 16.90
N GLY A 510 31.81 -41.69 15.64
CA GLY A 510 31.06 -42.73 14.92
C GLY A 510 31.09 -44.07 15.66
N GLY A 511 29.94 -44.74 15.74
CA GLY A 511 29.75 -45.98 16.48
C GLY A 511 30.28 -47.25 15.80
N GLY A 512 31.35 -47.16 15.00
CA GLY A 512 31.93 -48.30 14.25
C GLY A 512 31.18 -48.66 12.98
#